data_AF-A0A6S6U178-F1
#
_entry.id   AF-A0A6S6U178-F1
#
_cell.length_a   1.000
_cell.length_b   1.000
_cell.length_c   1.000
_cell.angle_alpha   90.00
_cell.angle_beta   90.00
_cell.angle_gamma   90.00
#
_symmetry.space_group_name_H-M   'P 1'
#
loop_
_entity.id
_entity.type
_entity.pdbx_description
1 polymer ?
#
loop_
_entity_poly.entity_id
_entity_poly.type
_entity_poly.pdbx_seq_one_letter_code
_entity_poly.pdbx_strand_id
1 'polypeptide(L)'
;MKSTLLKSTLSISTLLLLTTSSLFAETNTTEIDTLILYSQGAKDISNGDIETRVNHLFTTTNKIYEDSGLNISLKAVKLEQLELDDDANSSDILQNVQNNPEVKTLRNTVGADEVLIYRPYANDELCGLAYYNPGHEAYAYAHVSIDCAGYVTSHEVGHNMHLAHSEKQDPNSGYARGHGVQDQFVTVMAYSGSYNGTKIYKFSDPKLDCNGEPCGIEEGLEHEANAVKKIQMQAPIIANFRERVVVDDTNDTEDNNKPENNNTNSKIDDNNTTDNTKLDTAKKAYEAQIIVVNDAKKELQTLRENVKTVKTTAKTEYRTKVQELVTDFKATKLTEKEALRVELDKLREKYLIARSERKVKTLTYDQFRAIVAEIRAERNTKRTLYKSSISTKKADLKAKIQVLKEEKKAKIAEAKAMRTTFKTEVYLVEVSKLQELKKVYNDLLNANQ
;
A
#
# COMPACT_ATOMS: atom_id res chain seq x y z
N MET A 1 -77.82 42.82 35.94
CA MET A 1 -77.85 41.75 36.98
C MET A 1 -77.10 40.56 36.41
N LYS A 2 -76.03 40.05 37.07
CA LYS A 2 -76.05 38.75 37.80
C LYS A 2 -76.86 37.69 37.04
N SER A 3 -76.37 36.52 36.64
CA SER A 3 -75.47 35.60 37.31
C SER A 3 -75.32 34.31 36.46
N THR A 4 -74.12 33.74 36.43
CA THR A 4 -73.80 32.33 36.76
C THR A 4 -74.40 31.14 35.94
N LEU A 5 -73.47 30.43 35.28
CA LEU A 5 -73.30 28.98 35.01
C LEU A 5 -74.51 28.02 34.93
N LEU A 6 -74.45 27.12 33.93
CA LEU A 6 -74.46 25.64 34.07
C LEU A 6 -73.87 25.02 32.77
N LYS A 7 -72.71 24.34 32.79
CA LYS A 7 -72.51 22.86 32.69
C LYS A 7 -73.31 22.17 31.58
N SER A 8 -72.84 21.25 30.76
CA SER A 8 -71.55 20.62 30.43
C SER A 8 -71.90 19.55 29.37
N THR A 9 -71.14 19.37 28.29
CA THR A 9 -70.85 18.04 27.73
C THR A 9 -69.74 18.14 26.68
N LEU A 10 -68.76 17.28 26.87
CA LEU A 10 -67.48 17.16 26.19
C LEU A 10 -67.68 16.39 24.87
N SER A 11 -67.33 17.00 23.73
CA SER A 11 -67.23 16.30 22.45
C SER A 11 -65.76 15.99 22.18
N ILE A 12 -65.44 14.70 22.11
CA ILE A 12 -64.10 14.19 21.80
C ILE A 12 -63.88 14.37 20.29
N SER A 13 -63.09 15.38 19.92
CA SER A 13 -62.58 15.52 18.55
C SER A 13 -61.27 14.75 18.46
N THR A 14 -61.31 13.62 17.75
CA THR A 14 -60.15 12.79 17.43
C THR A 14 -59.18 13.57 16.53
N LEU A 15 -58.09 14.06 17.11
CA LEU A 15 -57.00 14.71 16.39
C LEU A 15 -56.13 13.64 15.75
N LEU A 16 -56.28 13.44 14.44
CA LEU A 16 -55.43 12.56 13.64
C LEU A 16 -54.05 13.23 13.50
N LEU A 17 -53.12 12.87 14.38
CA LEU A 17 -51.72 13.25 14.28
C LEU A 17 -51.11 12.48 13.09
N LEU A 18 -51.04 13.12 11.92
CA LEU A 18 -50.15 12.66 10.85
C LEU A 18 -48.71 12.92 11.30
N THR A 19 -48.09 11.93 11.93
CA THR A 19 -46.64 11.90 12.06
C THR A 19 -46.07 11.55 10.69
N THR A 20 -45.71 12.57 9.91
CA THR A 20 -44.81 12.38 8.77
C THR A 20 -43.45 12.00 9.33
N SER A 21 -43.20 10.69 9.44
CA SER A 21 -41.85 10.18 9.61
C SER A 21 -41.10 10.50 8.33
N SER A 22 -40.41 11.64 8.30
CA SER A 22 -39.37 11.89 7.31
C SER A 22 -38.33 10.79 7.49
N LEU A 23 -38.36 9.81 6.59
CA LEU A 23 -37.22 8.94 6.32
C LEU A 23 -36.12 9.85 5.77
N PHE A 24 -35.32 10.43 6.66
CA PHE A 24 -33.99 10.84 6.28
C PHE A 24 -33.26 9.55 5.93
N ALA A 25 -33.08 9.29 4.65
CA ALA A 25 -32.00 8.41 4.23
C ALA A 25 -30.73 9.07 4.81
N GLU A 26 -30.08 8.41 5.76
CA GLU A 26 -28.69 8.77 6.08
C GLU A 26 -27.93 8.63 4.78
N THR A 27 -27.63 9.76 4.14
CA THR A 27 -26.72 9.78 3.00
C THR A 27 -25.36 9.45 3.59
N ASN A 28 -25.01 8.17 3.63
CA ASN A 28 -23.70 7.74 4.05
C ASN A 28 -22.65 8.44 3.18
N THR A 29 -21.79 9.23 3.82
CA THR A 29 -20.66 9.86 3.15
C THR A 29 -19.79 8.77 2.53
N THR A 30 -19.46 8.90 1.26
CA THR A 30 -18.51 7.99 0.61
C THR A 30 -17.11 8.35 1.11
N GLU A 31 -16.58 7.57 2.05
CA GLU A 31 -15.21 7.75 2.55
C GLU A 31 -14.24 6.99 1.65
N ILE A 32 -13.17 7.65 1.20
CA ILE A 32 -12.07 7.06 0.44
C ILE A 32 -10.88 6.92 1.38
N ASP A 33 -10.57 5.68 1.76
CA ASP A 33 -9.50 5.37 2.69
C ASP A 33 -8.14 5.56 1.98
N THR A 34 -7.33 6.50 2.47
CA THR A 34 -6.14 7.00 1.77
C THR A 34 -4.85 6.70 2.54
N LEU A 35 -3.91 6.01 1.90
CA LEU A 35 -2.54 5.85 2.40
C LEU A 35 -1.72 7.07 2.01
N ILE A 36 -1.11 7.72 3.00
CA ILE A 36 -0.25 8.89 2.80
C ILE A 36 1.20 8.46 2.91
N LEU A 37 1.94 8.66 1.83
CA LEU A 37 3.38 8.48 1.76
C LEU A 37 4.03 9.85 1.69
N TYR A 38 5.06 10.08 2.49
CA TYR A 38 5.75 11.36 2.46
C TYR A 38 7.26 11.22 2.56
N SER A 39 7.98 12.16 1.95
CA SER A 39 9.44 12.21 2.02
C SER A 39 9.94 12.94 3.27
N GLN A 40 11.23 12.82 3.58
CA GLN A 40 11.83 13.63 4.64
C GLN A 40 11.73 15.13 4.33
N GLY A 41 11.96 15.56 3.08
CA GLY A 41 11.82 16.96 2.72
C GLY A 41 10.41 17.51 2.90
N ALA A 42 9.37 16.70 2.65
CA ALA A 42 7.99 17.11 2.92
C ALA A 42 7.76 17.38 4.41
N LYS A 43 8.32 16.52 5.27
CA LYS A 43 8.30 16.71 6.72
C LYS A 43 9.07 17.95 7.14
N ASP A 44 10.24 18.20 6.55
CA ASP A 44 11.09 19.36 6.87
C ASP A 44 10.40 20.68 6.52
N ILE A 45 9.80 20.80 5.32
CA ILE A 45 9.05 21.99 4.92
C ILE A 45 7.79 22.19 5.77
N SER A 46 7.23 21.10 6.33
CA SER A 46 6.13 21.15 7.28
C SER A 46 6.59 21.45 8.72
N ASN A 47 7.80 21.98 8.91
CA ASN A 47 8.40 22.27 10.23
C ASN A 47 8.46 21.04 11.16
N GLY A 48 8.55 19.83 10.59
CA GLY A 48 8.55 18.57 11.32
C GLY A 48 7.16 17.99 11.61
N ASP A 49 6.09 18.78 11.44
CA ASP A 49 4.70 18.38 11.69
C ASP A 49 3.96 18.09 10.38
N ILE A 50 4.32 16.95 9.80
CA ILE A 50 3.71 16.48 8.55
C ILE A 50 2.21 16.19 8.71
N GLU A 51 1.78 15.76 9.90
CA GLU A 51 0.39 15.39 10.16
C GLU A 51 -0.51 16.61 10.10
N THR A 52 -0.14 17.71 10.75
CA THR A 52 -0.89 18.97 10.67
C THR A 52 -1.00 19.48 9.22
N ARG A 53 0.08 19.40 8.44
CA ARG A 53 0.06 19.82 7.03
C ARG A 53 -0.87 18.93 6.20
N VAL A 54 -0.79 17.61 6.36
CA VAL A 54 -1.68 16.66 5.66
C VAL A 54 -3.14 16.90 6.07
N ASN A 55 -3.43 17.09 7.36
CA ASN A 55 -4.77 17.40 7.87
C ASN A 55 -5.33 18.68 7.25
N HIS A 56 -4.51 19.72 7.09
CA HIS A 56 -4.93 20.94 6.40
C HIS A 56 -5.27 20.69 4.91
N LEU A 57 -4.47 19.91 4.19
CA LEU A 57 -4.72 19.58 2.79
C LEU A 57 -5.98 18.71 2.62
N PHE A 58 -6.20 17.76 3.53
CA PHE A 58 -7.39 16.92 3.57
C PHE A 58 -8.64 17.71 3.93
N THR A 59 -8.55 18.59 4.93
CA THR A 59 -9.64 19.50 5.29
C THR A 59 -10.02 20.40 4.10
N THR A 60 -9.02 20.94 3.40
CA THR A 60 -9.24 21.75 2.20
C THR A 60 -9.90 20.94 1.09
N THR A 61 -9.43 19.73 0.84
CA THR A 61 -9.99 18.83 -0.19
C THR A 61 -11.43 18.42 0.13
N ASN A 62 -11.72 18.07 1.38
CA ASN A 62 -13.05 17.69 1.82
C ASN A 62 -14.01 18.89 1.79
N LYS A 63 -13.53 20.10 2.09
CA LYS A 63 -14.31 21.33 1.93
C LYS A 63 -14.62 21.64 0.47
N ILE A 64 -13.70 21.35 -0.46
CA ILE A 64 -13.95 21.46 -1.91
C ILE A 64 -15.05 20.49 -2.34
N TYR A 65 -15.06 19.25 -1.84
CA TYR A 65 -16.16 18.31 -2.12
C TYR A 65 -17.49 18.84 -1.59
N GLU A 66 -17.53 19.28 -0.33
CA GLU A 66 -18.72 19.88 0.29
C GLU A 66 -19.24 21.09 -0.51
N ASP A 67 -18.36 22.03 -0.86
CA ASP A 67 -18.70 23.23 -1.64
C ASP A 67 -19.12 22.92 -3.09
N SER A 68 -18.81 21.71 -3.55
CA SER A 68 -19.24 21.17 -4.84
C SER A 68 -20.51 20.31 -4.74
N GLY A 69 -21.15 20.25 -3.57
CA GLY A 69 -22.36 19.44 -3.33
C GLY A 69 -22.12 17.93 -3.32
N LEU A 70 -20.87 17.49 -3.10
CA LEU A 70 -20.47 16.09 -3.08
C LEU A 70 -20.42 15.57 -1.63
N ASN A 71 -21.13 14.48 -1.35
CA ASN A 71 -21.08 13.80 -0.05
C ASN A 71 -19.97 12.73 -0.01
N ILE A 72 -18.72 13.18 -0.08
CA ILE A 72 -17.52 12.35 -0.21
C ILE A 72 -16.43 12.93 0.69
N SER A 73 -15.57 12.09 1.26
CA SER A 73 -14.42 12.55 2.03
C SER A 73 -13.19 11.68 1.78
N LEU A 74 -12.01 12.30 1.76
CA LEU A 74 -10.75 11.58 1.94
C LEU A 74 -10.48 11.40 3.42
N LYS A 75 -10.04 10.20 3.78
CA LYS A 75 -9.66 9.85 5.15
C LYS A 75 -8.26 9.25 5.14
N ALA A 76 -7.34 9.85 5.88
CA ALA A 76 -6.01 9.29 6.02
C ALA A 76 -6.08 8.06 6.95
N VAL A 77 -5.82 6.85 6.42
CA VAL A 77 -5.80 5.62 7.24
C VAL A 77 -4.41 5.30 7.78
N LYS A 78 -3.36 5.83 7.12
CA LYS A 78 -1.98 5.71 7.56
C LYS A 78 -1.13 6.83 6.95
N LEU A 79 -0.28 7.42 7.76
CA LEU A 79 0.85 8.25 7.32
C LEU A 79 2.11 7.42 7.49
N GLU A 80 2.89 7.28 6.42
CA GLU A 80 4.15 6.53 6.42
C GLU A 80 5.24 7.31 5.70
N GLN A 81 6.39 7.47 6.36
CA GLN A 81 7.54 8.09 5.73
C GLN A 81 8.20 7.11 4.77
N LEU A 82 8.43 7.52 3.53
CA LEU A 82 9.12 6.73 2.53
C LEU A 82 10.38 7.46 2.07
N GLU A 83 11.45 6.71 1.84
CA GLU A 83 12.69 7.25 1.28
C GLU A 83 12.49 7.60 -0.21
N LEU A 84 12.09 8.84 -0.47
CA LEU A 84 11.89 9.42 -1.78
C LEU A 84 13.04 10.38 -2.12
N ASP A 85 13.36 10.51 -3.40
CA ASP A 85 14.28 11.53 -3.89
C ASP A 85 13.52 12.84 -4.12
N ASP A 86 13.69 13.80 -3.22
CA ASP A 86 12.97 15.09 -3.25
C ASP A 86 13.26 15.90 -4.52
N ASP A 87 14.39 15.63 -5.20
CA ASP A 87 14.78 16.30 -6.44
C ASP A 87 14.35 15.53 -7.69
N ALA A 88 13.72 14.35 -7.56
CA ALA A 88 13.28 13.56 -8.71
C ALA A 88 12.01 14.13 -9.33
N ASN A 89 11.92 14.00 -10.67
CA ASN A 89 10.75 14.45 -11.43
C ASN A 89 9.47 13.74 -10.96
N SER A 90 8.33 14.44 -11.03
CA SER A 90 7.03 13.97 -10.53
C SER A 90 6.61 12.63 -11.13
N SER A 91 6.87 12.42 -12.43
CA SER A 91 6.59 11.15 -13.12
C SER A 91 7.41 9.99 -12.55
N ASP A 92 8.68 10.21 -12.23
CA ASP A 92 9.53 9.16 -11.66
C ASP A 92 9.06 8.82 -10.24
N ILE A 93 8.67 9.82 -9.43
CA ILE A 93 8.12 9.60 -8.10
C ILE A 93 6.83 8.78 -8.16
N LEU A 94 5.87 9.19 -8.99
CA LEU A 94 4.59 8.50 -9.13
C LEU A 94 4.79 7.04 -9.57
N GLN A 95 5.57 6.81 -10.64
CA GLN A 95 5.81 5.47 -11.18
C GLN A 95 6.61 4.59 -10.21
N ASN A 96 7.62 5.12 -9.54
CA ASN A 96 8.44 4.34 -8.60
C ASN A 96 7.62 3.91 -7.39
N VAL A 97 6.77 4.78 -6.84
CA VAL A 97 5.90 4.45 -5.72
C VAL A 97 4.81 3.46 -6.15
N GLN A 98 4.14 3.71 -7.28
CA GLN A 98 3.12 2.80 -7.82
C GLN A 98 3.70 1.38 -8.02
N ASN A 99 4.95 1.26 -8.47
CA ASN A 99 5.61 -0.03 -8.71
C ASN A 99 6.32 -0.63 -7.49
N ASN A 100 6.38 0.08 -6.36
CA ASN A 100 7.06 -0.41 -5.17
C ASN A 100 6.25 -1.54 -4.49
N PRO A 101 6.78 -2.78 -4.40
CA PRO A 101 6.07 -3.90 -3.80
C PRO A 101 5.79 -3.72 -2.30
N GLU A 102 6.64 -2.97 -1.58
CA GLU A 102 6.42 -2.67 -0.16
C GLU A 102 5.24 -1.71 0.02
N VAL A 103 5.12 -0.71 -0.86
CA VAL A 103 3.97 0.20 -0.88
C VAL A 103 2.68 -0.56 -1.23
N LYS A 104 2.71 -1.44 -2.23
CA LYS A 104 1.54 -2.28 -2.56
C LYS A 104 1.11 -3.16 -1.37
N THR A 105 2.09 -3.74 -0.67
CA THR A 105 1.83 -4.54 0.53
C THR A 105 1.26 -3.70 1.67
N LEU A 106 1.83 -2.51 1.91
CA LEU A 106 1.36 -1.58 2.93
C LEU A 106 -0.06 -1.11 2.62
N ARG A 107 -0.33 -0.69 1.38
CA ARG A 107 -1.66 -0.27 0.90
C ARG A 107 -2.72 -1.34 1.18
N ASN A 108 -2.42 -2.60 0.87
CA ASN A 108 -3.32 -3.72 1.16
C ASN A 108 -3.49 -3.95 2.68
N THR A 109 -2.39 -3.87 3.44
CA THR A 109 -2.41 -4.08 4.91
C THR A 109 -3.30 -3.06 5.62
N VAL A 110 -3.32 -1.81 5.17
CA VAL A 110 -4.09 -0.73 5.80
C VAL A 110 -5.46 -0.50 5.14
N GLY A 111 -5.82 -1.30 4.14
CA GLY A 111 -7.09 -1.17 3.42
C GLY A 111 -7.25 0.15 2.66
N ALA A 112 -6.16 0.71 2.10
CA ALA A 112 -6.23 2.01 1.42
C ALA A 112 -6.69 1.90 -0.05
N ASP A 113 -7.79 2.56 -0.36
CA ASP A 113 -8.37 2.76 -1.69
C ASP A 113 -7.52 3.67 -2.58
N GLU A 114 -6.86 4.66 -1.99
CA GLU A 114 -6.09 5.69 -2.70
C GLU A 114 -4.69 5.83 -2.07
N VAL A 115 -3.68 6.19 -2.87
CA VAL A 115 -2.33 6.48 -2.37
C VAL A 115 -1.90 7.88 -2.77
N LEU A 116 -1.66 8.74 -1.77
CA LEU A 116 -1.12 10.09 -1.97
C LEU A 116 0.34 10.17 -1.56
N ILE A 117 1.14 10.79 -2.41
CA ILE A 117 2.58 10.95 -2.24
C ILE A 117 2.89 12.42 -2.08
N TYR A 118 3.50 12.80 -0.95
CA TYR A 118 3.94 14.16 -0.68
C TYR A 118 5.47 14.27 -0.65
N ARG A 119 6.02 15.12 -1.51
CA ARG A 119 7.41 15.59 -1.46
C ARG A 119 7.46 17.11 -1.66
N PRO A 120 8.59 17.80 -1.41
CA PRO A 120 8.78 19.19 -1.83
C PRO A 120 8.63 19.36 -3.35
N TYR A 121 8.35 20.58 -3.78
CA TYR A 121 8.41 20.96 -5.17
C TYR A 121 9.83 20.84 -5.74
N ALA A 122 9.98 20.09 -6.84
CA ALA A 122 11.27 19.72 -7.43
C ALA A 122 11.72 20.65 -8.59
N ASN A 123 11.03 21.77 -8.81
CA ASN A 123 11.25 22.66 -9.96
C ASN A 123 11.08 21.97 -11.33
N ASP A 124 10.17 21.02 -11.42
CA ASP A 124 9.79 20.27 -12.62
C ASP A 124 8.50 20.79 -13.28
N GLU A 125 8.09 22.02 -12.94
CA GLU A 125 6.90 22.72 -13.45
C GLU A 125 5.56 22.07 -13.06
N LEU A 126 5.58 21.01 -12.27
CA LEU A 126 4.40 20.26 -11.85
C LEU A 126 4.19 20.36 -10.34
N CYS A 127 3.07 20.95 -9.94
CA CYS A 127 2.62 20.92 -8.54
C CYS A 127 2.05 19.55 -8.13
N GLY A 128 1.69 18.72 -9.09
CA GLY A 128 1.19 17.37 -8.87
C GLY A 128 1.17 16.57 -10.17
N LEU A 129 0.97 15.26 -10.01
CA LEU A 129 0.76 14.34 -11.12
C LEU A 129 -0.03 13.12 -10.63
N ALA A 130 -1.05 12.73 -11.36
CA ALA A 130 -1.88 11.57 -11.10
C ALA A 130 -2.20 10.80 -12.39
N TYR A 131 -2.75 9.60 -12.24
CA TYR A 131 -3.22 8.84 -13.39
C TYR A 131 -4.63 9.27 -13.77
N TYR A 132 -4.91 9.32 -15.07
CA TYR A 132 -6.28 9.40 -15.55
C TYR A 132 -6.96 8.03 -15.42
N ASN A 133 -7.63 7.79 -14.29
CA ASN A 133 -8.03 6.46 -13.88
C ASN A 133 -9.39 6.05 -14.47
N PRO A 134 -9.50 4.91 -15.18
CA PRO A 134 -10.79 4.42 -15.72
C PRO A 134 -11.64 3.66 -14.69
N GLY A 135 -11.33 3.74 -13.39
CA GLY A 135 -12.00 2.99 -12.32
C GLY A 135 -11.28 1.69 -11.95
N HIS A 136 -9.95 1.69 -11.99
CA HIS A 136 -9.11 0.53 -11.70
C HIS A 136 -8.03 0.85 -10.65
N GLU A 137 -7.96 0.05 -9.60
CA GLU A 137 -7.12 0.23 -8.40
C GLU A 137 -5.64 0.53 -8.67
N ALA A 138 -5.10 -0.02 -9.77
CA ALA A 138 -3.71 0.16 -10.17
C ALA A 138 -3.37 1.62 -10.47
N TYR A 139 -4.37 2.44 -10.81
CA TYR A 139 -4.20 3.86 -11.15
C TYR A 139 -4.61 4.81 -10.02
N ALA A 140 -5.06 4.31 -8.86
CA ALA A 140 -5.40 5.14 -7.69
C ALA A 140 -4.14 5.55 -6.90
N TYR A 141 -3.29 6.34 -7.57
CA TYR A 141 -2.07 6.92 -7.05
C TYR A 141 -1.94 8.36 -7.54
N ALA A 142 -1.57 9.28 -6.66
CA ALA A 142 -1.26 10.64 -7.01
C ALA A 142 -0.05 11.17 -6.24
N HIS A 143 0.73 12.01 -6.90
CA HIS A 143 1.82 12.77 -6.32
C HIS A 143 1.43 14.24 -6.24
N VAL A 144 1.74 14.88 -5.11
CA VAL A 144 1.53 16.30 -4.87
C VAL A 144 2.77 16.90 -4.23
N SER A 145 3.24 18.02 -4.76
CA SER A 145 4.26 18.84 -4.11
C SER A 145 3.63 19.54 -2.90
N ILE A 146 4.06 19.21 -1.69
CA ILE A 146 3.35 19.55 -0.44
C ILE A 146 3.29 21.06 -0.16
N ASP A 147 4.19 21.83 -0.75
CA ASP A 147 4.33 23.28 -0.66
C ASP A 147 3.55 24.04 -1.75
N CYS A 148 2.86 23.32 -2.64
CA CYS A 148 1.90 23.93 -3.57
C CYS A 148 0.57 24.32 -2.89
N ALA A 149 -0.30 24.96 -3.67
CA ALA A 149 -1.61 25.43 -3.21
C ALA A 149 -2.51 24.27 -2.73
N GLY A 150 -3.35 24.53 -1.71
CA GLY A 150 -4.13 23.49 -1.05
C GLY A 150 -5.15 22.75 -1.92
N TYR A 151 -5.57 23.33 -3.06
CA TYR A 151 -6.49 22.65 -3.99
C TYR A 151 -5.81 21.54 -4.81
N VAL A 152 -4.48 21.49 -4.86
CA VAL A 152 -3.76 20.56 -5.75
C VAL A 152 -4.06 19.11 -5.39
N THR A 153 -4.18 18.75 -4.10
CA THR A 153 -4.61 17.41 -3.70
C THR A 153 -5.96 17.02 -4.32
N SER A 154 -6.96 17.91 -4.28
CA SER A 154 -8.25 17.67 -4.94
C SER A 154 -8.15 17.60 -6.46
N HIS A 155 -7.23 18.34 -7.07
CA HIS A 155 -6.97 18.29 -8.52
C HIS A 155 -6.44 16.91 -8.92
N GLU A 156 -5.39 16.44 -8.24
CA GLU A 156 -4.77 15.16 -8.57
C GLU A 156 -5.67 13.97 -8.27
N VAL A 157 -6.41 13.99 -7.15
CA VAL A 157 -7.42 12.98 -6.86
C VAL A 157 -8.59 13.04 -7.87
N GLY A 158 -8.89 14.24 -8.40
CA GLY A 158 -9.82 14.42 -9.51
C GLY A 158 -9.41 13.63 -10.76
N HIS A 159 -8.13 13.61 -11.12
CA HIS A 159 -7.63 12.76 -12.20
C HIS A 159 -7.83 11.26 -11.91
N ASN A 160 -7.62 10.83 -10.67
CA ASN A 160 -7.91 9.47 -10.23
C ASN A 160 -9.42 9.15 -10.20
N MET A 161 -10.27 10.18 -10.28
CA MET A 161 -11.72 10.09 -10.53
C MET A 161 -12.10 10.35 -12.00
N HIS A 162 -11.15 10.18 -12.92
CA HIS A 162 -11.35 10.32 -14.37
C HIS A 162 -11.76 11.73 -14.82
N LEU A 163 -11.31 12.76 -14.12
CA LEU A 163 -11.49 14.14 -14.56
C LEU A 163 -10.31 14.58 -15.42
N ALA A 164 -10.62 15.24 -16.53
CA ALA A 164 -9.65 15.92 -17.36
C ALA A 164 -9.51 17.40 -16.98
N HIS A 165 -8.53 18.08 -17.55
CA HIS A 165 -8.49 19.54 -17.48
C HIS A 165 -9.60 20.17 -18.32
N SER A 166 -9.72 21.50 -18.26
CA SER A 166 -10.76 22.24 -18.98
C SER A 166 -10.77 22.01 -20.49
N GLU A 167 -11.80 22.51 -21.16
CA GLU A 167 -11.92 22.45 -22.61
C GLU A 167 -10.73 23.06 -23.36
N LYS A 168 -10.15 24.18 -22.90
CA LYS A 168 -8.98 24.79 -23.55
C LYS A 168 -7.71 23.94 -23.45
N GLN A 169 -7.69 23.01 -22.50
CA GLN A 169 -6.53 22.17 -22.20
C GLN A 169 -6.72 20.79 -22.81
N ASP A 170 -7.91 20.19 -22.60
CA ASP A 170 -8.31 18.86 -23.06
C ASP A 170 -9.69 18.90 -23.76
N PRO A 171 -9.77 19.36 -25.02
CA PRO A 171 -11.05 19.58 -25.70
C PRO A 171 -11.86 18.30 -25.94
N ASN A 172 -11.22 17.13 -25.98
CA ASN A 172 -11.83 15.84 -26.34
C ASN A 172 -12.38 15.05 -25.14
N SER A 173 -12.36 15.59 -23.92
CA SER A 173 -12.69 14.85 -22.69
C SER A 173 -14.19 14.79 -22.35
N GLY A 174 -15.05 15.40 -23.17
CA GLY A 174 -16.49 15.52 -22.90
C GLY A 174 -16.75 16.26 -21.57
N TYR A 175 -17.91 16.03 -20.94
CA TYR A 175 -18.30 16.73 -19.72
C TYR A 175 -17.39 16.49 -18.49
N ALA A 176 -16.61 15.42 -18.46
CA ALA A 176 -15.82 14.99 -17.30
C ALA A 176 -14.53 15.82 -17.13
N ARG A 177 -14.67 17.14 -16.97
CA ARG A 177 -13.57 18.10 -17.01
C ARG A 177 -13.77 19.35 -16.18
N GLY A 178 -12.70 20.10 -15.97
CA GLY A 178 -12.75 21.46 -15.42
C GLY A 178 -13.50 22.47 -16.30
N HIS A 179 -13.74 23.64 -15.74
CA HIS A 179 -14.40 24.77 -16.40
C HIS A 179 -13.66 26.07 -16.07
N GLY A 180 -13.73 27.04 -16.96
CA GLY A 180 -13.18 28.36 -16.73
C GLY A 180 -13.86 29.40 -17.60
N VAL A 181 -13.96 30.62 -17.07
CA VAL A 181 -14.43 31.80 -17.78
C VAL A 181 -13.25 32.77 -17.90
N GLN A 182 -12.98 33.18 -19.13
CA GLN A 182 -11.85 34.04 -19.46
C GLN A 182 -11.87 35.33 -18.61
N ASP A 183 -10.72 35.67 -18.04
CA ASP A 183 -10.47 36.84 -17.18
C ASP A 183 -11.32 36.89 -15.90
N GLN A 184 -11.98 35.79 -15.53
CA GLN A 184 -12.80 35.71 -14.32
C GLN A 184 -12.33 34.59 -13.39
N PHE A 185 -12.60 33.34 -13.73
CA PHE A 185 -12.37 32.22 -12.83
C PHE A 185 -12.07 30.89 -13.53
N VAL A 186 -11.54 29.95 -12.75
CA VAL A 186 -11.36 28.55 -13.13
C VAL A 186 -11.74 27.62 -11.98
N THR A 187 -12.39 26.49 -12.27
CA THR A 187 -12.67 25.44 -11.29
C THR A 187 -11.42 24.59 -11.02
N VAL A 188 -11.50 23.68 -10.03
CA VAL A 188 -10.34 22.91 -9.53
C VAL A 188 -9.48 22.29 -10.64
N MET A 189 -10.11 21.65 -11.63
CA MET A 189 -9.41 20.94 -12.71
C MET A 189 -8.85 21.83 -13.84
N ALA A 190 -9.16 23.13 -13.87
CA ALA A 190 -8.75 24.03 -14.94
C ALA A 190 -7.50 24.85 -14.57
N TYR A 191 -6.58 25.12 -15.51
CA TYR A 191 -5.40 25.94 -15.21
C TYR A 191 -5.74 27.44 -15.26
N SER A 192 -5.40 28.16 -14.20
CA SER A 192 -5.61 29.62 -14.13
C SER A 192 -4.96 30.35 -15.31
N GLY A 193 -3.77 29.92 -15.75
CA GLY A 193 -3.06 30.51 -16.87
C GLY A 193 -3.80 30.39 -18.22
N SER A 194 -4.59 29.32 -18.43
CA SER A 194 -5.32 29.10 -19.70
C SER A 194 -6.51 30.04 -19.89
N TYR A 195 -7.01 30.63 -18.79
CA TYR A 195 -8.16 31.55 -18.79
C TYR A 195 -7.83 32.92 -18.21
N ASN A 196 -6.60 33.15 -17.72
CA ASN A 196 -6.29 34.30 -16.87
C ASN A 196 -7.31 34.46 -15.71
N GLY A 197 -7.74 33.34 -15.13
CA GLY A 197 -8.85 33.27 -14.19
C GLY A 197 -8.42 32.93 -12.76
N THR A 198 -9.15 33.48 -11.78
CA THR A 198 -8.95 33.18 -10.35
C THR A 198 -9.42 31.77 -10.01
N LYS A 199 -8.65 31.02 -9.22
CA LYS A 199 -9.02 29.67 -8.81
C LYS A 199 -10.21 29.67 -7.86
N ILE A 200 -11.29 29.00 -8.23
CA ILE A 200 -12.42 28.68 -7.35
C ILE A 200 -12.26 27.25 -6.83
N TYR A 201 -12.46 27.09 -5.53
CA TYR A 201 -12.32 25.84 -4.79
C TYR A 201 -13.60 24.98 -4.90
N LYS A 202 -14.06 24.78 -6.15
CA LYS A 202 -15.19 23.93 -6.51
C LYS A 202 -14.86 23.13 -7.77
N PHE A 203 -15.40 21.93 -7.89
CA PHE A 203 -15.44 21.20 -9.16
C PHE A 203 -16.53 21.79 -10.07
N SER A 204 -16.42 21.55 -11.38
CA SER A 204 -17.42 22.06 -12.33
C SER A 204 -18.76 21.35 -12.19
N ASP A 205 -19.82 22.15 -12.15
CA ASP A 205 -21.22 21.74 -12.20
C ASP A 205 -22.03 22.93 -12.75
N PRO A 206 -22.82 22.75 -13.82
CA PRO A 206 -23.68 23.79 -14.37
C PRO A 206 -24.70 24.38 -13.38
N LYS A 207 -24.96 23.69 -12.27
CA LYS A 207 -25.93 24.11 -11.25
C LYS A 207 -25.32 24.89 -10.09
N LEU A 208 -23.99 24.95 -9.99
CA LEU A 208 -23.29 25.66 -8.93
C LEU A 208 -22.95 27.09 -9.37
N ASP A 209 -22.97 28.03 -8.42
CA ASP A 209 -22.51 29.40 -8.64
C ASP A 209 -20.99 29.53 -8.42
N CYS A 210 -20.34 30.13 -9.41
CA CYS A 210 -18.93 30.47 -9.46
C CYS A 210 -18.79 31.95 -9.80
N ASN A 211 -18.99 32.81 -8.80
CA ASN A 211 -18.82 34.27 -8.93
C ASN A 211 -19.90 34.92 -9.84
N GLY A 212 -21.16 34.52 -9.65
CA GLY A 212 -22.30 35.06 -10.40
C GLY A 212 -22.57 34.38 -11.75
N GLU A 213 -21.72 33.42 -12.13
CA GLU A 213 -21.84 32.61 -13.34
C GLU A 213 -21.82 31.11 -12.97
N PRO A 214 -22.42 30.22 -13.78
CA PRO A 214 -22.36 28.78 -13.56
C PRO A 214 -20.92 28.23 -13.47
N CYS A 215 -20.67 27.28 -12.57
CA CYS A 215 -19.38 26.59 -12.45
C CYS A 215 -19.11 25.59 -13.59
N GLY A 216 -19.98 25.47 -14.57
CA GLY A 216 -19.92 24.47 -15.63
C GLY A 216 -20.91 24.74 -16.75
N ILE A 217 -20.89 23.89 -17.76
CA ILE A 217 -21.80 23.97 -18.92
C ILE A 217 -22.57 22.65 -19.02
N GLU A 218 -23.89 22.74 -19.23
CA GLU A 218 -24.77 21.58 -19.29
C GLU A 218 -24.28 20.53 -20.29
N GLU A 219 -24.48 19.26 -19.94
CA GLU A 219 -24.08 18.13 -20.77
C GLU A 219 -24.88 18.13 -22.08
N GLY A 220 -24.21 17.78 -23.18
CA GLY A 220 -24.77 17.84 -24.53
C GLY A 220 -24.67 19.22 -25.19
N LEU A 221 -24.22 20.26 -24.48
CA LEU A 221 -23.86 21.54 -25.07
C LEU A 221 -22.39 21.58 -25.48
N GLU A 222 -22.05 22.52 -26.36
CA GLU A 222 -20.66 22.80 -26.71
C GLU A 222 -19.87 23.20 -25.47
N HIS A 223 -18.66 22.66 -25.32
CA HIS A 223 -17.78 22.88 -24.17
C HIS A 223 -18.36 22.40 -22.81
N GLU A 224 -19.29 21.44 -22.82
CA GLU A 224 -19.87 20.81 -21.61
C GLU A 224 -18.83 20.54 -20.52
N ALA A 225 -19.17 20.82 -19.26
CA ALA A 225 -18.29 20.63 -18.11
C ALA A 225 -19.11 20.39 -16.83
N ASN A 226 -19.08 19.15 -16.35
CA ASN A 226 -19.78 18.67 -15.16
C ASN A 226 -18.94 17.59 -14.44
N ALA A 227 -17.84 18.01 -13.83
CA ALA A 227 -16.96 17.14 -13.05
C ALA A 227 -17.68 16.51 -11.85
N VAL A 228 -18.60 17.23 -11.20
CA VAL A 228 -19.37 16.74 -10.05
C VAL A 228 -20.11 15.45 -10.37
N LYS A 229 -20.80 15.39 -11.52
CA LYS A 229 -21.48 14.17 -11.97
C LYS A 229 -20.52 13.00 -12.14
N LYS A 230 -19.35 13.24 -12.74
CA LYS A 230 -18.36 12.17 -12.94
C LYS A 230 -17.79 11.66 -11.61
N ILE A 231 -17.51 12.56 -10.67
CA ILE A 231 -17.05 12.21 -9.33
C ILE A 231 -18.10 11.35 -8.61
N GLN A 232 -19.39 11.68 -8.67
CA GLN A 232 -20.47 10.88 -8.07
C GLN A 232 -20.50 9.44 -8.59
N MET A 233 -20.09 9.21 -9.85
CA MET A 233 -20.00 7.87 -10.43
C MET A 233 -18.72 7.13 -10.05
N GLN A 234 -17.59 7.83 -9.93
CA GLN A 234 -16.28 7.21 -9.71
C GLN A 234 -15.92 7.02 -8.24
N ALA A 235 -16.30 7.96 -7.36
CA ALA A 235 -15.93 7.89 -5.95
C ALA A 235 -16.41 6.60 -5.26
N PRO A 236 -17.64 6.10 -5.48
CA PRO A 236 -18.05 4.81 -4.91
C PRO A 236 -17.28 3.61 -5.47
N ILE A 237 -16.75 3.69 -6.70
CA ILE A 237 -15.90 2.63 -7.27
C ILE A 237 -14.55 2.63 -6.56
N ILE A 238 -13.94 3.81 -6.41
CA ILE A 238 -12.65 3.96 -5.74
C ILE A 238 -12.72 3.54 -4.28
N ALA A 239 -13.75 3.99 -3.56
CA ALA A 239 -13.99 3.64 -2.14
C ALA A 239 -14.26 2.15 -1.87
N ASN A 240 -14.29 1.32 -2.92
CA ASN A 240 -14.43 -0.13 -2.83
C ASN A 240 -13.24 -0.87 -3.45
N PHE A 241 -12.10 -0.19 -3.67
CA PHE A 241 -10.90 -0.88 -4.14
C PHE A 241 -10.33 -1.81 -3.06
N ARG A 242 -10.46 -1.48 -1.77
CA ARG A 242 -10.00 -2.35 -0.69
C ARG A 242 -11.10 -2.59 0.33
N GLU A 243 -11.07 -3.77 0.95
CA GLU A 243 -11.88 -4.01 2.14
C GLU A 243 -11.36 -3.11 3.27
N ARG A 244 -12.27 -2.35 3.88
CA ARG A 244 -11.96 -1.52 5.04
C ARG A 244 -11.44 -2.40 6.17
N VAL A 245 -10.22 -2.14 6.60
CA VAL A 245 -9.64 -2.78 7.79
C VAL A 245 -10.22 -2.12 9.03
N VAL A 246 -11.28 -2.70 9.58
CA VAL A 246 -11.76 -2.38 10.93
C VAL A 246 -10.76 -3.05 11.89
N VAL A 247 -9.96 -2.24 12.60
CA VAL A 247 -9.07 -2.77 13.64
C VAL A 247 -9.94 -3.13 14.84
N ASP A 248 -10.36 -4.39 14.89
CA ASP A 248 -11.02 -5.01 16.04
C ASP A 248 -10.01 -5.92 16.74
N ASP A 249 -9.64 -5.57 17.97
CA ASP A 249 -8.74 -6.32 18.84
C ASP A 249 -9.54 -7.48 19.48
N THR A 250 -9.34 -8.74 19.06
CA THR A 250 -9.42 -9.93 19.97
C THR A 250 -8.91 -11.23 19.32
N ASN A 251 -8.23 -12.02 20.16
CA ASN A 251 -7.52 -13.28 19.91
C ASN A 251 -8.42 -14.53 19.69
N ASP A 252 -7.79 -15.56 19.11
CA ASP A 252 -7.56 -16.91 19.69
C ASP A 252 -8.10 -18.19 18.97
N THR A 253 -7.09 -19.04 18.67
CA THR A 253 -6.92 -20.52 18.76
C THR A 253 -7.93 -21.60 18.29
N GLU A 254 -7.31 -22.57 17.56
CA GLU A 254 -7.38 -24.05 17.63
C GLU A 254 -8.74 -24.81 17.64
N ASP A 255 -8.88 -25.87 16.82
CA ASP A 255 -8.64 -27.26 17.26
C ASP A 255 -8.77 -28.29 16.11
N ASN A 256 -8.05 -29.39 16.29
CA ASN A 256 -7.96 -30.63 15.52
C ASN A 256 -9.19 -31.53 15.76
N ASN A 257 -9.48 -32.45 14.83
CA ASN A 257 -9.81 -33.82 15.25
C ASN A 257 -9.70 -34.87 14.13
N LYS A 258 -9.07 -35.99 14.49
CA LYS A 258 -8.98 -37.29 13.82
C LYS A 258 -10.11 -38.19 14.37
N PRO A 259 -10.59 -39.20 13.62
CA PRO A 259 -11.11 -40.40 14.25
C PRO A 259 -10.31 -41.66 13.89
N GLU A 260 -10.14 -42.49 14.91
CA GLU A 260 -9.73 -43.89 14.87
C GLU A 260 -10.90 -44.78 14.48
N ASN A 261 -10.60 -45.93 13.87
CA ASN A 261 -11.58 -46.98 13.64
C ASN A 261 -11.09 -48.29 14.28
N ASN A 262 -11.93 -48.81 15.17
CA ASN A 262 -11.87 -50.13 15.78
C ASN A 262 -12.40 -51.19 14.80
N ASN A 263 -11.84 -52.40 14.82
CA ASN A 263 -12.69 -53.56 14.53
C ASN A 263 -12.26 -54.81 15.31
N THR A 264 -13.28 -55.51 15.77
CA THR A 264 -13.35 -56.64 16.69
C THR A 264 -13.37 -58.01 16.00
N ASN A 265 -12.78 -59.00 16.69
CA ASN A 265 -13.09 -60.44 16.77
C ASN A 265 -13.51 -61.28 15.55
N SER A 266 -12.85 -62.44 15.38
CA SER A 266 -13.53 -63.75 15.55
C SER A 266 -12.52 -64.90 15.75
N LYS A 267 -12.86 -65.84 16.65
CA LYS A 267 -12.22 -67.15 16.86
C LYS A 267 -12.80 -68.17 15.89
N ILE A 268 -11.99 -69.08 15.34
CA ILE A 268 -12.39 -70.44 14.91
C ILE A 268 -11.22 -71.41 15.20
N ASP A 269 -11.59 -72.62 15.61
CA ASP A 269 -10.81 -73.68 16.26
C ASP A 269 -9.91 -74.53 15.31
N ASP A 270 -9.04 -75.30 15.98
CA ASP A 270 -8.00 -76.21 15.52
C ASP A 270 -8.40 -77.29 14.49
N ASN A 271 -7.58 -77.47 13.45
CA ASN A 271 -6.96 -78.75 13.06
C ASN A 271 -6.16 -78.65 11.74
N ASN A 272 -4.91 -78.13 11.78
CA ASN A 272 -3.86 -78.54 10.83
C ASN A 272 -2.48 -78.10 11.33
N THR A 273 -1.75 -78.97 12.03
CA THR A 273 -0.56 -78.59 12.83
C THR A 273 0.62 -78.05 12.00
N THR A 274 0.58 -78.15 10.67
CA THR A 274 1.60 -77.62 9.75
C THR A 274 1.20 -76.35 8.99
N ASP A 275 -0.10 -76.01 8.91
CA ASP A 275 -0.59 -74.79 8.27
C ASP A 275 -0.96 -73.68 9.28
N ASN A 276 -1.37 -74.03 10.50
CA ASN A 276 -1.54 -73.07 11.60
C ASN A 276 -0.20 -72.39 11.99
N THR A 277 0.93 -73.10 11.88
CA THR A 277 2.27 -72.55 12.14
C THR A 277 2.71 -71.52 11.09
N LYS A 278 2.32 -71.68 9.83
CA LYS A 278 2.59 -70.71 8.77
C LYS A 278 1.74 -69.45 8.92
N LEU A 279 0.46 -69.60 9.25
CA LEU A 279 -0.44 -68.47 9.52
C LEU A 279 0.06 -67.64 10.71
N ASP A 280 0.43 -68.29 11.82
CA ASP A 280 0.97 -67.61 13.00
C ASP A 280 2.29 -66.89 12.71
N THR A 281 3.15 -67.48 11.89
CA THR A 281 4.42 -66.87 11.47
C THR A 281 4.18 -65.67 10.57
N ALA A 282 3.25 -65.76 9.62
CA ALA A 282 2.86 -64.64 8.74
C ALA A 282 2.22 -63.50 9.54
N LYS A 283 1.37 -63.82 10.53
CA LYS A 283 0.77 -62.84 11.44
C LYS A 283 1.83 -62.10 12.25
N LYS A 284 2.77 -62.82 12.88
CA LYS A 284 3.87 -62.22 13.65
C LYS A 284 4.75 -61.33 12.78
N ALA A 285 5.07 -61.75 11.56
CA ALA A 285 5.85 -60.94 10.62
C ALA A 285 5.10 -59.66 10.22
N TYR A 286 3.79 -59.76 9.94
CA TYR A 286 2.95 -58.61 9.64
C TYR A 286 2.86 -57.62 10.81
N GLU A 287 2.59 -58.12 12.03
CA GLU A 287 2.51 -57.30 13.24
C GLU A 287 3.85 -56.63 13.59
N ALA A 288 4.97 -57.35 13.44
CA ALA A 288 6.31 -56.76 13.62
C ALA A 288 6.57 -55.63 12.61
N GLN A 289 6.17 -55.81 11.35
CA GLN A 289 6.35 -54.80 10.31
C GLN A 289 5.46 -53.55 10.56
N ILE A 290 4.29 -53.69 11.19
CA ILE A 290 3.47 -52.53 11.60
C ILE A 290 4.27 -51.61 12.53
N ILE A 291 5.02 -52.18 13.48
CA ILE A 291 5.83 -51.42 14.43
C ILE A 291 6.91 -50.63 13.68
N VAL A 292 7.63 -51.28 12.76
CA VAL A 292 8.67 -50.64 11.92
C VAL A 292 8.11 -49.45 11.14
N VAL A 293 6.96 -49.63 10.47
CA VAL A 293 6.31 -48.55 9.72
C VAL A 293 5.86 -47.40 10.63
N ASN A 294 5.34 -47.71 11.82
CA ASN A 294 4.92 -46.70 12.78
C ASN A 294 6.11 -45.88 13.32
N ASP A 295 7.25 -46.51 13.56
CA ASP A 295 8.46 -45.82 14.00
C ASP A 295 9.05 -44.95 12.88
N ALA A 296 9.12 -45.47 11.64
CA ALA A 296 9.48 -44.66 10.48
C ALA A 296 8.53 -43.48 10.26
N LYS A 297 7.22 -43.64 10.53
CA LYS A 297 6.24 -42.56 10.46
C LYS A 297 6.51 -41.46 11.49
N LYS A 298 6.87 -41.84 12.74
CA LYS A 298 7.24 -40.89 13.79
C LYS A 298 8.50 -40.11 13.39
N GLU A 299 9.52 -40.78 12.87
CA GLU A 299 10.74 -40.12 12.41
C GLU A 299 10.48 -39.17 11.23
N LEU A 300 9.64 -39.55 10.27
CA LEU A 300 9.20 -38.67 9.19
C LEU A 300 8.45 -37.43 9.72
N GLN A 301 7.69 -37.57 10.81
CA GLN A 301 7.05 -36.45 11.49
C GLN A 301 8.08 -35.54 12.16
N THR A 302 9.07 -36.08 12.86
CA THR A 302 10.20 -35.32 13.42
C THR A 302 10.94 -34.53 12.35
N LEU A 303 11.21 -35.14 11.18
CA LEU A 303 11.84 -34.46 10.06
C LEU A 303 10.97 -33.33 9.47
N ARG A 304 9.63 -33.47 9.49
CA ARG A 304 8.72 -32.39 9.09
C ARG A 304 8.80 -31.21 10.05
N GLU A 305 8.83 -31.46 11.35
CA GLU A 305 9.00 -30.41 12.35
C GLU A 305 10.38 -29.75 12.24
N ASN A 306 11.44 -30.53 12.02
CA ASN A 306 12.78 -29.99 11.77
C ASN A 306 12.80 -29.04 10.55
N VAL A 307 12.14 -29.40 9.44
CA VAL A 307 12.02 -28.50 8.27
C VAL A 307 11.33 -27.18 8.64
N LYS A 308 10.29 -27.21 9.49
CA LYS A 308 9.62 -25.98 9.96
C LYS A 308 10.59 -25.15 10.81
N THR A 309 11.28 -25.76 11.75
CA THR A 309 12.27 -25.10 12.61
C THR A 309 13.38 -24.45 11.79
N VAL A 310 14.01 -25.19 10.88
CA VAL A 310 15.07 -24.66 9.98
C VAL A 310 14.54 -23.50 9.15
N LYS A 311 13.32 -23.59 8.61
CA LYS A 311 12.69 -22.51 7.84
C LYS A 311 12.53 -21.24 8.69
N THR A 312 12.06 -21.38 9.92
CA THR A 312 11.87 -20.24 10.84
C THR A 312 13.22 -19.63 11.20
N THR A 313 14.18 -20.44 11.66
CA THR A 313 15.51 -19.97 12.06
C THR A 313 16.25 -19.29 10.90
N ALA A 314 16.28 -19.90 9.72
CA ALA A 314 16.94 -19.32 8.56
C ALA A 314 16.26 -18.02 8.07
N LYS A 315 14.94 -17.88 8.24
CA LYS A 315 14.22 -16.64 7.93
C LYS A 315 14.57 -15.53 8.92
N THR A 316 14.66 -15.85 10.21
CA THR A 316 15.06 -14.90 11.26
C THR A 316 16.50 -14.45 11.06
N GLU A 317 17.44 -15.39 10.88
CA GLU A 317 18.86 -15.09 10.65
C GLU A 317 19.06 -14.19 9.41
N TYR A 318 18.37 -14.48 8.31
CA TYR A 318 18.38 -13.65 7.11
C TYR A 318 17.89 -12.22 7.39
N ARG A 319 16.78 -12.07 8.13
CA ARG A 319 16.22 -10.75 8.46
C ARG A 319 17.19 -9.93 9.32
N THR A 320 17.75 -10.53 10.37
CA THR A 320 18.71 -9.87 11.25
C THR A 320 19.94 -9.38 10.49
N LYS A 321 20.57 -10.25 9.71
CA LYS A 321 21.77 -9.89 8.92
C LYS A 321 21.47 -8.81 7.87
N VAL A 322 20.33 -8.88 7.19
CA VAL A 322 19.93 -7.84 6.23
C VAL A 322 19.71 -6.50 6.94
N GLN A 323 19.08 -6.49 8.12
CA GLN A 323 18.85 -5.29 8.92
C GLN A 323 20.18 -4.64 9.36
N GLU A 324 21.15 -5.44 9.80
CA GLU A 324 22.50 -4.96 10.14
C GLU A 324 23.18 -4.30 8.94
N LEU A 325 23.19 -4.97 7.77
CA LEU A 325 23.78 -4.43 6.54
C LEU A 325 23.12 -3.12 6.08
N VAL A 326 21.78 -3.04 6.16
CA VAL A 326 21.04 -1.83 5.80
C VAL A 326 21.35 -0.69 6.77
N THR A 327 21.48 -1.00 8.07
CA THR A 327 21.82 -0.02 9.10
C THR A 327 23.22 0.54 8.88
N ASP A 328 24.20 -0.32 8.61
CA ASP A 328 25.58 0.07 8.30
C ASP A 328 25.67 0.94 7.02
N PHE A 329 24.93 0.56 5.98
CA PHE A 329 24.84 1.37 4.76
C PHE A 329 24.22 2.75 5.02
N LYS A 330 23.17 2.84 5.84
CA LYS A 330 22.56 4.12 6.22
C LYS A 330 23.55 5.00 6.98
N ALA A 331 24.27 4.44 7.96
CA ALA A 331 25.30 5.15 8.71
C ALA A 331 26.40 5.68 7.77
N THR A 332 26.91 4.82 6.88
CA THR A 332 27.94 5.20 5.89
C THR A 332 27.45 6.30 4.95
N LYS A 333 26.21 6.20 4.44
CA LYS A 333 25.61 7.22 3.56
C LYS A 333 25.49 8.56 4.27
N LEU A 334 25.15 8.56 5.56
CA LEU A 334 25.05 9.77 6.38
C LEU A 334 26.43 10.40 6.57
N THR A 335 27.44 9.63 6.98
CA THR A 335 28.82 10.12 7.16
C THR A 335 29.39 10.73 5.88
N GLU A 336 29.18 10.08 4.72
CA GLU A 336 29.63 10.64 3.44
C GLU A 336 28.85 11.90 3.03
N LYS A 337 27.55 11.99 3.36
CA LYS A 337 26.74 13.18 3.12
C LYS A 337 27.23 14.36 3.96
N GLU A 338 27.58 14.12 5.22
CA GLU A 338 28.15 15.12 6.12
C GLU A 338 29.53 15.59 5.65
N ALA A 339 30.39 14.67 5.22
CA ALA A 339 31.68 15.01 4.62
C ALA A 339 31.52 15.88 3.35
N LEU A 340 30.56 15.53 2.47
CA LEU A 340 30.24 16.37 1.31
C LEU A 340 29.75 17.75 1.73
N ARG A 341 28.87 17.84 2.73
CA ARG A 341 28.35 19.12 3.24
C ARG A 341 29.47 20.05 3.69
N VAL A 342 30.43 19.54 4.46
CA VAL A 342 31.61 20.31 4.92
C VAL A 342 32.39 20.87 3.73
N GLU A 343 32.61 20.08 2.68
CA GLU A 343 33.30 20.53 1.46
C GLU A 343 32.48 21.59 0.70
N LEU A 344 31.16 21.43 0.63
CA LEU A 344 30.27 22.42 -0.02
C LEU A 344 30.21 23.74 0.74
N ASP A 345 30.30 23.71 2.07
CA ASP A 345 30.32 24.91 2.91
C ASP A 345 31.62 25.71 2.71
N LYS A 346 32.78 25.05 2.55
CA LYS A 346 34.04 25.72 2.16
C LYS A 346 33.91 26.44 0.81
N LEU A 347 33.26 25.81 -0.17
CA LEU A 347 33.01 26.43 -1.48
C LEU A 347 32.06 27.62 -1.40
N ARG A 348 31.07 27.56 -0.50
CA ARG A 348 30.16 28.67 -0.22
C ARG A 348 30.91 29.84 0.41
N GLU A 349 31.81 29.59 1.36
CA GLU A 349 32.65 30.62 1.96
C GLU A 349 33.54 31.31 0.91
N LYS A 350 34.21 30.53 0.06
CA LYS A 350 35.01 31.04 -1.07
C LYS A 350 34.18 31.96 -1.99
N TYR A 351 32.93 31.58 -2.26
CA TYR A 351 32.00 32.42 -3.04
C TYR A 351 31.66 33.74 -2.32
N LEU A 352 31.39 33.70 -1.01
CA LEU A 352 31.05 34.89 -0.23
C LEU A 352 32.21 35.89 -0.18
N ILE A 353 33.45 35.39 -0.06
CA ILE A 353 34.67 36.22 -0.14
C ILE A 353 34.79 36.86 -1.53
N ALA A 354 34.70 36.09 -2.61
CA ALA A 354 34.78 36.65 -3.96
C ALA A 354 33.68 37.69 -4.23
N ARG A 355 32.48 37.48 -3.68
CA ARG A 355 31.37 38.44 -3.77
C ARG A 355 31.66 39.74 -3.01
N SER A 356 32.25 39.67 -1.82
CA SER A 356 32.60 40.86 -1.03
C SER A 356 33.72 41.66 -1.72
N GLU A 357 34.76 40.99 -2.22
CA GLU A 357 35.85 41.60 -2.99
C GLU A 357 35.36 42.27 -4.28
N ARG A 358 34.38 41.66 -4.97
CA ARG A 358 33.72 42.28 -6.13
C ARG A 358 32.96 43.55 -5.74
N LYS A 359 32.30 43.56 -4.58
CA LYS A 359 31.53 44.72 -4.07
C LYS A 359 32.44 45.92 -3.76
N VAL A 360 33.62 45.67 -3.20
CA VAL A 360 34.64 46.71 -2.95
C VAL A 360 35.54 46.99 -4.15
N LYS A 361 35.24 46.41 -5.33
CA LYS A 361 35.95 46.59 -6.60
C LYS A 361 37.42 46.12 -6.60
N THR A 362 37.82 45.27 -5.67
CA THR A 362 39.14 44.60 -5.66
C THR A 362 39.23 43.54 -6.77
N LEU A 363 38.10 42.91 -7.12
CA LEU A 363 37.98 42.01 -8.28
C LEU A 363 37.28 42.69 -9.46
N THR A 364 37.79 42.46 -10.67
CA THR A 364 37.06 42.77 -11.90
C THR A 364 35.86 41.81 -12.08
N TYR A 365 34.95 42.17 -12.99
CA TYR A 365 33.82 41.30 -13.31
C TYR A 365 34.27 39.95 -13.88
N ASP A 366 35.27 39.95 -14.76
CA ASP A 366 35.77 38.73 -15.41
C ASP A 366 36.49 37.81 -14.42
N GLN A 367 37.30 38.37 -13.52
CA GLN A 367 37.94 37.61 -12.44
C GLN A 367 36.89 36.98 -11.51
N PHE A 368 35.87 37.73 -11.11
CA PHE A 368 34.76 37.20 -10.30
C PHE A 368 34.02 36.07 -11.03
N ARG A 369 33.73 36.23 -12.33
CA ARG A 369 33.08 35.20 -13.15
C ARG A 369 33.91 33.93 -13.26
N ALA A 370 35.23 34.04 -13.42
CA ALA A 370 36.14 32.90 -13.46
C ALA A 370 36.11 32.13 -12.13
N ILE A 371 36.23 32.81 -11.00
CA ILE A 371 36.17 32.19 -9.66
C ILE A 371 34.82 31.48 -9.44
N VAL A 372 33.71 32.10 -9.83
CA VAL A 372 32.38 31.48 -9.73
C VAL A 372 32.26 30.24 -10.62
N ALA A 373 32.85 30.25 -11.82
CA ALA A 373 32.87 29.10 -12.72
C ALA A 373 33.67 27.93 -12.12
N GLU A 374 34.84 28.20 -11.54
CA GLU A 374 35.64 27.19 -10.84
C GLU A 374 34.90 26.58 -9.65
N ILE A 375 34.27 27.42 -8.80
CA ILE A 375 33.48 26.95 -7.65
C ILE A 375 32.33 26.05 -8.12
N ARG A 376 31.66 26.39 -9.22
CA ARG A 376 30.59 25.57 -9.80
C ARG A 376 31.12 24.23 -10.31
N ALA A 377 32.25 24.24 -11.02
CA ALA A 377 32.88 23.03 -11.52
C ALA A 377 33.29 22.10 -10.37
N GLU A 378 33.95 22.63 -9.34
CA GLU A 378 34.38 21.86 -8.18
C GLU A 378 33.19 21.29 -7.40
N ARG A 379 32.15 22.09 -7.15
CA ARG A 379 30.90 21.64 -6.53
C ARG A 379 30.28 20.46 -7.30
N ASN A 380 30.23 20.55 -8.62
CA ASN A 380 29.69 19.50 -9.46
C ASN A 380 30.53 18.22 -9.36
N THR A 381 31.86 18.34 -9.43
CA THR A 381 32.78 17.20 -9.25
C THR A 381 32.57 16.50 -7.91
N LYS A 382 32.51 17.25 -6.81
CA LYS A 382 32.29 16.69 -5.46
C LYS A 382 30.95 15.96 -5.34
N ARG A 383 29.88 16.54 -5.91
CA ARG A 383 28.56 15.88 -5.96
C ARG A 383 28.58 14.61 -6.79
N THR A 384 29.26 14.61 -7.93
CA THR A 384 29.40 13.42 -8.79
C THR A 384 30.16 12.30 -8.08
N LEU A 385 31.27 12.64 -7.39
CA LEU A 385 32.03 11.66 -6.60
C LEU A 385 31.20 11.04 -5.49
N TYR A 386 30.44 11.84 -4.74
CA TYR A 386 29.50 11.34 -3.73
C TYR A 386 28.46 10.39 -4.34
N LYS A 387 27.79 10.81 -5.42
CA LYS A 387 26.79 9.97 -6.10
C LYS A 387 27.39 8.63 -6.57
N SER A 388 28.60 8.65 -7.13
CA SER A 388 29.31 7.45 -7.58
C SER A 388 29.67 6.52 -6.42
N SER A 389 30.18 7.08 -5.31
CA SER A 389 30.49 6.33 -4.09
C SER A 389 29.26 5.62 -3.51
N ILE A 390 28.15 6.34 -3.34
CA ILE A 390 26.90 5.78 -2.83
C ILE A 390 26.31 4.73 -3.77
N SER A 391 26.39 4.96 -5.09
CA SER A 391 25.95 3.98 -6.09
C SER A 391 26.71 2.66 -5.97
N THR A 392 28.04 2.74 -5.86
CA THR A 392 28.92 1.58 -5.70
C THR A 392 28.60 0.81 -4.42
N LYS A 393 28.46 1.51 -3.29
CA LYS A 393 28.10 0.88 -1.99
C LYS A 393 26.70 0.27 -1.99
N LYS A 394 25.74 0.90 -2.69
CA LYS A 394 24.40 0.34 -2.85
C LYS A 394 24.43 -0.95 -3.69
N ALA A 395 25.29 -1.02 -4.70
CA ALA A 395 25.48 -2.23 -5.48
C ALA A 395 26.10 -3.36 -4.65
N ASP A 396 27.12 -3.05 -3.83
CA ASP A 396 27.72 -4.00 -2.88
C ASP A 396 26.71 -4.51 -1.84
N LEU A 397 25.90 -3.62 -1.25
CA LEU A 397 24.81 -3.99 -0.35
C LEU A 397 23.83 -4.98 -1.02
N LYS A 398 23.41 -4.70 -2.26
CA LYS A 398 22.53 -5.61 -3.02
C LYS A 398 23.18 -6.98 -3.23
N ALA A 399 24.46 -7.02 -3.56
CA ALA A 399 25.19 -8.28 -3.74
C ALA A 399 25.25 -9.10 -2.44
N LYS A 400 25.55 -8.46 -1.30
CA LYS A 400 25.56 -9.10 0.02
C LYS A 400 24.18 -9.64 0.42
N ILE A 401 23.12 -8.87 0.21
CA ILE A 401 21.74 -9.32 0.48
C ILE A 401 21.37 -10.53 -0.39
N GLN A 402 21.83 -10.56 -1.65
CA GLN A 402 21.59 -11.67 -2.56
C GLN A 402 22.31 -12.94 -2.11
N VAL A 403 23.55 -12.85 -1.61
CA VAL A 403 24.27 -13.99 -1.02
C VAL A 403 23.50 -14.56 0.17
N LEU A 404 23.06 -13.71 1.12
CA LEU A 404 22.27 -14.14 2.27
C LEU A 404 20.94 -14.80 1.88
N LYS A 405 20.33 -14.36 0.77
CA LYS A 405 19.10 -14.94 0.25
C LYS A 405 19.33 -16.37 -0.25
N GLU A 406 20.43 -16.60 -0.97
CA GLU A 406 20.80 -17.93 -1.45
C GLU A 406 21.23 -18.86 -0.31
N GLU A 407 21.97 -18.37 0.69
CA GLU A 407 22.31 -19.15 1.90
C GLU A 407 21.06 -19.64 2.64
N LYS A 408 20.07 -18.75 2.86
CA LYS A 408 18.78 -19.12 3.45
C LYS A 408 18.07 -20.19 2.62
N LYS A 409 18.06 -20.03 1.29
CA LYS A 409 17.42 -20.97 0.37
C LYS A 409 18.11 -22.34 0.42
N ALA A 410 19.43 -22.38 0.46
CA ALA A 410 20.23 -23.59 0.56
C ALA A 410 19.92 -24.37 1.86
N LYS A 411 19.94 -23.69 3.03
CA LYS A 411 19.58 -24.30 4.33
C LYS A 411 18.19 -24.95 4.32
N ILE A 412 17.20 -24.28 3.74
CA ILE A 412 15.83 -24.82 3.63
C ILE A 412 15.76 -25.99 2.64
N ALA A 413 16.50 -25.91 1.53
CA ALA A 413 16.53 -26.96 0.51
C ALA A 413 17.15 -28.24 1.06
N GLU A 414 18.25 -28.13 1.81
CA GLU A 414 18.92 -29.26 2.46
C GLU A 414 17.99 -30.01 3.43
N ALA A 415 17.32 -29.31 4.35
CA ALA A 415 16.38 -29.93 5.27
C ALA A 415 15.20 -30.61 4.54
N LYS A 416 14.71 -29.99 3.45
CA LYS A 416 13.66 -30.59 2.61
C LYS A 416 14.15 -31.83 1.87
N ALA A 417 15.40 -31.82 1.40
CA ALA A 417 16.02 -32.96 0.72
C ALA A 417 16.12 -34.14 1.68
N MET A 418 16.67 -33.94 2.89
CA MET A 418 16.75 -34.98 3.93
C MET A 418 15.39 -35.63 4.22
N ARG A 419 14.35 -34.81 4.43
CA ARG A 419 12.97 -35.31 4.63
C ARG A 419 12.45 -36.10 3.43
N THR A 420 12.76 -35.64 2.21
CA THR A 420 12.29 -36.26 0.97
C THR A 420 12.96 -37.61 0.77
N THR A 421 14.30 -37.67 0.89
CA THR A 421 15.10 -38.89 0.88
C THR A 421 14.58 -39.89 1.91
N PHE A 422 14.39 -39.48 3.17
CA PHE A 422 13.85 -40.36 4.20
C PHE A 422 12.45 -40.90 3.85
N LYS A 423 11.57 -40.03 3.33
CA LYS A 423 10.23 -40.46 2.91
C LYS A 423 10.30 -41.53 1.82
N THR A 424 11.14 -41.33 0.80
CA THR A 424 11.19 -42.19 -0.38
C THR A 424 11.97 -43.48 -0.15
N GLU A 425 13.13 -43.39 0.50
CA GLU A 425 14.06 -44.52 0.64
C GLU A 425 13.80 -45.37 1.88
N VAL A 426 13.15 -44.80 2.91
CA VAL A 426 12.84 -45.51 4.15
C VAL A 426 11.34 -45.73 4.28
N TYR A 427 10.57 -44.67 4.53
CA TYR A 427 9.16 -44.80 4.90
C TYR A 427 8.31 -45.53 3.85
N LEU A 428 8.41 -45.14 2.57
CA LEU A 428 7.62 -45.78 1.51
C LEU A 428 8.06 -47.22 1.24
N VAL A 429 9.35 -47.54 1.40
CA VAL A 429 9.86 -48.92 1.27
C VAL A 429 9.27 -49.82 2.36
N GLU A 430 9.27 -49.35 3.61
CA GLU A 430 8.70 -50.11 4.73
C GLU A 430 7.17 -50.26 4.61
N VAL A 431 6.47 -49.27 4.06
CA VAL A 431 5.04 -49.36 3.74
C VAL A 431 4.77 -50.41 2.66
N SER A 432 5.58 -50.47 1.60
CA SER A 432 5.44 -51.50 0.56
C SER A 432 5.64 -52.92 1.12
N LYS A 433 6.68 -53.14 1.94
CA LYS A 433 6.90 -54.43 2.64
C LYS A 433 5.69 -54.82 3.50
N LEU A 434 5.11 -53.85 4.23
CA LEU A 434 3.91 -54.09 5.03
C LEU A 434 2.71 -54.52 4.17
N GLN A 435 2.54 -53.93 2.98
CA GLN A 435 1.48 -54.31 2.04
C GLN A 435 1.67 -55.72 1.50
N GLU A 436 2.91 -56.12 1.19
CA GLU A 436 3.24 -57.49 0.77
C GLU A 436 2.95 -58.50 1.89
N LEU A 437 3.41 -58.22 3.13
CA LEU A 437 3.14 -59.09 4.28
C LEU A 437 1.64 -59.16 4.61
N LYS A 438 0.91 -58.05 4.48
CA LYS A 438 -0.55 -58.04 4.64
C LYS A 438 -1.23 -58.96 3.63
N LYS A 439 -0.78 -58.93 2.38
CA LYS A 439 -1.31 -59.80 1.33
C LYS A 439 -1.05 -61.27 1.67
N VAL A 440 0.19 -61.64 2.01
CA VAL A 440 0.55 -63.01 2.40
C VAL A 440 -0.27 -63.49 3.60
N TYR A 441 -0.42 -62.65 4.62
CA TYR A 441 -1.24 -62.96 5.80
C TYR A 441 -2.71 -63.19 5.43
N ASN A 442 -3.30 -62.32 4.62
CA ASN A 442 -4.69 -62.45 4.17
C ASN A 442 -4.92 -63.68 3.29
N ASP A 443 -3.98 -63.99 2.38
CA ASP A 443 -4.07 -65.16 1.52
C ASP A 443 -4.04 -66.46 2.35
N LEU A 444 -3.18 -66.54 3.38
CA LEU A 444 -3.13 -67.66 4.32
C LEU A 444 -4.35 -67.71 5.25
N LEU A 445 -4.89 -66.56 5.65
CA LEU A 445 -6.11 -66.49 6.47
C LEU A 445 -7.31 -67.05 5.69
N ASN A 446 -7.45 -66.67 4.42
CA ASN A 446 -8.51 -67.14 3.54
C ASN A 446 -8.38 -68.63 3.18
N ALA A 447 -7.16 -69.16 3.11
CA ALA A 447 -6.91 -70.58 2.85
C ALA A 447 -7.20 -71.50 4.06
N ASN A 448 -7.28 -70.94 5.27
CA ASN A 448 -7.59 -71.65 6.52
C ASN A 448 -9.06 -71.50 6.96
N GLN A 449 -9.89 -70.79 6.19
CA GLN A 449 -11.35 -70.68 6.34
C GLN A 449 -12.04 -71.62 5.36
#